data_AF-X6LQ43-F1
#
_entry.id   AF-X6LQ43-F1
#
_cell.length_a   1.000
_cell.length_b   1.000
_cell.length_c   1.000
_cell.angle_alpha   90.00
_cell.angle_beta   90.00
_cell.angle_gamma   90.00
#
_symmetry.space_group_name_H-M   'P 1'
#
loop_
_entity.id
_entity.type
_entity.pdbx_description
1 polymer ?
#
loop_
_entity_poly.entity_id
_entity_poly.type
_entity_poly.pdbx_seq_one_letter_code
_entity_poly.pdbx_strand_id
1 'polypeptide(L)'
;MKWNEKQLSDIFNSLKGMLNKGDYHLYIETLETITMNLSEKQFDNAFNYFISRFNCKCIYNDKYAYLLKGIAQKLDEKQMNNALNCFMDKLNDKNEHQNIRIKCIQIFERVSNKCNEQQLDEVFNSSMDIFTDGNHNVHVRMECAELL
;
A
#
# COMPACT_ATOMS: atom_id res chain seq x y z
N MET A 1 2.42 13.01 24.64
CA MET A 1 0.94 12.95 24.79
C MET A 1 0.48 11.69 24.05
N LYS A 2 -0.20 10.76 24.72
CA LYS A 2 -0.68 9.51 24.07
C LYS A 2 -2.14 9.75 23.67
N TRP A 3 -2.40 9.77 22.36
CA TRP A 3 -3.74 10.00 21.80
C TRP A 3 -4.56 8.71 21.93
N ASN A 4 -5.86 8.81 22.17
CA ASN A 4 -6.74 7.64 22.16
C ASN A 4 -7.22 7.31 20.74
N GLU A 5 -7.79 6.10 20.55
CA GLU A 5 -8.21 5.60 19.23
C GLU A 5 -9.21 6.53 18.52
N LYS A 6 -10.15 7.13 19.27
CA LYS A 6 -11.13 8.07 18.70
C LYS A 6 -10.43 9.32 18.20
N GLN A 7 -9.54 9.90 19.01
CA GLN A 7 -8.80 11.09 18.61
C GLN A 7 -7.95 10.83 17.37
N LEU A 8 -7.25 9.70 17.28
CA LEU A 8 -6.47 9.33 16.10
C LEU A 8 -7.34 9.20 14.85
N SER A 9 -8.51 8.55 14.97
CA SER A 9 -9.48 8.44 13.87
C SER A 9 -9.99 9.80 13.41
N ASP A 10 -10.32 10.69 14.35
CA ASP A 10 -10.85 12.02 14.04
C ASP A 10 -9.81 12.86 13.28
N ILE A 11 -8.54 12.83 13.70
CA ILE A 11 -7.46 13.51 12.96
C ILE A 11 -7.27 12.85 11.58
N PHE A 12 -7.17 11.52 11.51
CA PHE A 12 -6.97 10.82 10.25
C PHE A 12 -8.06 11.20 9.24
N ASN A 13 -9.33 11.18 9.66
CA ASN A 13 -10.45 11.55 8.80
C ASN A 13 -10.39 13.01 8.37
N SER A 14 -9.89 13.90 9.22
CA SER A 14 -9.68 15.31 8.89
C SER A 14 -8.55 15.52 7.87
N LEU A 15 -7.52 14.66 7.87
CA LEU A 15 -6.29 14.84 7.10
C LEU A 15 -6.17 13.99 5.84
N LYS A 16 -6.81 12.82 5.75
CA LYS A 16 -6.60 11.84 4.66
C LYS A 16 -6.84 12.39 3.24
N GLY A 17 -7.67 13.42 3.12
CA GLY A 17 -7.95 14.11 1.85
C GLY A 17 -7.04 15.31 1.55
N MET A 18 -6.22 15.74 2.51
CA MET A 18 -5.41 16.95 2.40
C MET A 18 -4.24 16.81 1.44
N LEU A 19 -3.83 15.57 1.10
CA LEU A 19 -2.87 15.32 0.03
C LEU A 19 -3.33 15.85 -1.34
N ASN A 20 -4.63 16.13 -1.52
CA ASN A 20 -5.15 16.75 -2.74
C ASN A 20 -5.02 18.28 -2.77
N LYS A 21 -4.41 18.90 -1.76
CA LYS A 21 -4.18 20.34 -1.67
C LYS A 21 -2.73 20.70 -2.03
N GLY A 22 -2.46 21.99 -2.24
CA GLY A 22 -1.20 22.51 -2.78
C GLY A 22 0.05 22.31 -1.92
N ASP A 23 -0.09 22.02 -0.62
CA ASP A 23 1.04 21.79 0.30
C ASP A 23 0.97 20.39 0.93
N TYR A 24 1.10 19.37 0.09
CA TYR A 24 0.89 17.97 0.50
C TYR A 24 2.07 17.36 1.27
N HIS A 25 3.27 17.95 1.19
CA HIS A 25 4.47 17.42 1.85
C HIS A 25 4.33 17.42 3.38
N LEU A 26 3.80 18.50 3.96
CA LEU A 26 3.53 18.60 5.41
C LEU A 26 2.55 17.52 5.90
N TYR A 27 1.59 17.16 5.07
CA TYR A 27 0.57 16.17 5.40
C TYR A 27 1.09 14.73 5.28
N ILE A 28 2.14 14.47 4.49
CA ILE A 28 2.71 13.11 4.36
C ILE A 28 3.27 12.67 5.71
N GLU A 29 4.21 13.41 6.30
CA GLU A 29 4.85 13.02 7.56
C GLU A 29 3.82 12.87 8.70
N THR A 30 2.82 13.75 8.72
CA THR A 30 1.73 13.72 9.69
C THR A 30 0.87 12.47 9.50
N LEU A 31 0.48 12.13 8.25
CA LEU A 31 -0.31 10.95 7.94
C LEU A 31 0.46 9.66 8.23
N GLU A 32 1.75 9.60 7.90
CA GLU A 32 2.61 8.46 8.26
C GLU A 32 2.57 8.23 9.77
N THR A 33 2.81 9.28 10.56
CA THR A 33 2.84 9.20 12.01
C THR A 33 1.50 8.74 12.58
N ILE A 34 0.38 9.31 12.11
CA ILE A 34 -0.95 8.95 12.58
C ILE A 34 -1.26 7.50 12.22
N THR A 35 -1.02 7.09 10.97
CA THR A 35 -1.33 5.75 10.50
C THR A 35 -0.60 4.68 11.31
N MET A 36 0.67 4.91 11.66
CA MET A 36 1.45 3.99 12.51
C MET A 36 0.85 3.78 13.91
N ASN A 37 0.05 4.72 14.40
CA ASN A 37 -0.54 4.69 15.74
C ASN A 37 -2.00 4.23 15.74
N LEU A 38 -2.61 3.99 14.57
CA LEU A 38 -3.99 3.51 14.46
C LEU A 38 -4.13 2.10 15.04
N SER A 39 -5.32 1.78 15.57
CA SER A 39 -5.64 0.39 15.90
C SER A 39 -5.69 -0.45 14.62
N GLU A 40 -5.55 -1.77 14.74
CA GLU A 40 -5.51 -2.70 13.60
C GLU A 40 -6.61 -2.46 12.57
N LYS A 41 -7.87 -2.45 13.01
CA LYS A 41 -9.01 -2.16 12.13
C LYS A 41 -8.94 -0.77 11.49
N GLN A 42 -8.45 0.23 12.22
CA GLN A 42 -8.32 1.59 11.69
C GLN A 42 -7.19 1.68 10.66
N PHE A 43 -6.07 0.99 10.91
CA PHE A 43 -4.94 0.88 10.01
C PHE A 43 -5.39 0.24 8.69
N ASP A 44 -6.09 -0.89 8.72
CA ASP A 44 -6.55 -1.58 7.51
C ASP A 44 -7.45 -0.68 6.66
N ASN A 45 -8.38 0.04 7.30
CA ASN A 45 -9.25 1.00 6.63
C ASN A 45 -8.47 2.18 6.03
N ALA A 46 -7.47 2.70 6.76
CA ALA A 46 -6.63 3.80 6.30
C ALA A 46 -5.76 3.39 5.11
N PHE A 47 -5.14 2.21 5.19
CA PHE A 47 -4.27 1.67 4.16
C PHE A 47 -5.05 1.41 2.86
N ASN A 48 -6.21 0.74 2.97
CA ASN A 48 -7.12 0.56 1.84
C ASN A 48 -7.61 1.88 1.25
N TYR A 49 -7.91 2.88 2.09
CA TYR A 49 -8.26 4.20 1.60
C TYR A 49 -7.13 4.80 0.75
N PHE A 50 -5.87 4.72 1.16
CA PHE A 50 -4.75 5.27 0.38
C PHE A 50 -4.56 4.58 -0.96
N ILE A 51 -4.64 3.24 -1.00
CA ILE A 51 -4.61 2.47 -2.24
C ILE A 51 -5.75 2.91 -3.18
N SER A 52 -6.97 3.08 -2.66
CA SER A 52 -8.13 3.52 -3.46
C SER A 52 -7.95 4.90 -4.10
N ARG A 53 -6.95 5.68 -3.65
CA ARG A 53 -6.61 7.00 -4.17
C ARG A 53 -5.45 6.99 -5.15
N PHE A 54 -4.89 5.83 -5.47
CA PHE A 54 -3.91 5.72 -6.53
C PHE A 54 -4.45 6.26 -7.85
N ASN A 55 -3.62 7.06 -8.51
CA ASN A 55 -3.88 7.56 -9.84
C ASN A 55 -3.83 6.41 -10.85
N CYS A 56 -4.98 5.97 -11.34
CA CYS A 56 -5.03 4.91 -12.36
C CYS A 56 -4.49 5.35 -13.72
N LYS A 57 -4.38 6.66 -14.01
CA LYS A 57 -3.95 7.17 -15.32
C LYS A 57 -2.44 7.32 -15.48
N CYS A 58 -1.69 7.39 -14.37
CA CYS A 58 -0.24 7.58 -14.40
C CYS A 58 0.42 6.68 -13.35
N ILE A 59 1.40 5.89 -13.78
CA ILE A 59 2.17 5.00 -12.88
C ILE A 59 3.12 5.83 -12.00
N TYR A 60 3.71 6.88 -12.56
CA TYR A 60 4.69 7.74 -11.88
C TYR A 60 4.04 8.89 -11.10
N ASN A 61 4.80 9.49 -10.16
CA ASN A 61 4.43 10.70 -9.42
C ASN A 61 3.07 10.62 -8.71
N ASP A 62 2.82 9.49 -8.05
CA ASP A 62 1.64 9.30 -7.22
C ASP A 62 1.98 9.57 -5.75
N LYS A 63 1.43 10.66 -5.21
CA LYS A 63 1.62 11.06 -3.81
C LYS A 63 1.09 10.03 -2.81
N TYR A 64 0.05 9.28 -3.14
CA TYR A 64 -0.47 8.24 -2.26
C TYR A 64 0.45 7.01 -2.29
N ALA A 65 1.05 6.69 -3.44
CA ALA A 65 2.09 5.66 -3.51
C ALA A 65 3.34 6.07 -2.73
N TYR A 66 3.73 7.36 -2.81
CA TYR A 66 4.82 7.91 -2.00
C TYR A 66 4.53 7.80 -0.50
N LEU A 67 3.33 8.20 -0.06
CA LEU A 67 2.90 8.04 1.33
C LEU A 67 2.94 6.57 1.77
N LEU A 68 2.36 5.66 0.98
CA LEU A 68 2.32 4.24 1.34
C LEU A 68 3.71 3.61 1.40
N LYS A 69 4.64 4.02 0.53
CA LYS A 69 6.06 3.63 0.65
C LYS A 69 6.65 4.10 1.98
N GLY A 70 6.40 5.34 2.39
CA GLY A 70 6.89 5.88 3.66
C GLY A 70 6.31 5.16 4.89
N ILE A 71 5.02 4.82 4.84
CA ILE A 71 4.35 4.00 5.86
C ILE A 71 4.97 2.60 5.91
N ALA A 72 5.06 1.91 4.77
CA ALA A 72 5.56 0.54 4.66
C ALA A 72 6.97 0.37 5.22
N GLN A 73 7.83 1.38 5.08
CA GLN A 73 9.19 1.37 5.64
C GLN A 73 9.25 1.41 7.17
N LYS A 74 8.14 1.79 7.83
CA LYS A 74 8.03 1.99 9.28
C LYS A 74 7.20 0.91 9.98
N LEU A 75 6.55 0.02 9.23
CA LEU A 75 5.68 -1.02 9.78
C LEU A 75 6.47 -2.00 10.65
N ASP A 76 5.86 -2.43 11.75
CA ASP A 76 6.27 -3.65 12.43
C ASP A 76 5.79 -4.90 11.67
N GLU A 77 6.22 -6.08 12.11
CA GLU A 77 5.90 -7.35 11.46
C GLU A 77 4.39 -7.61 11.36
N LYS A 78 3.62 -7.28 12.41
CA LYS A 78 2.17 -7.50 12.42
C LYS A 78 1.48 -6.54 11.44
N GLN A 79 1.84 -5.26 11.46
CA GLN A 79 1.29 -4.28 10.54
C GLN A 79 1.70 -4.55 9.10
N MET A 80 2.91 -5.10 8.88
CA MET A 80 3.38 -5.52 7.57
C MET A 80 2.48 -6.62 6.99
N ASN A 81 2.07 -7.62 7.78
CA ASN A 81 1.11 -8.64 7.32
C ASN A 81 -0.19 -7.99 6.82
N ASN A 82 -0.73 -7.02 7.55
CA ASN A 82 -1.95 -6.34 7.15
C ASN A 82 -1.78 -5.50 5.87
N ALA A 83 -0.64 -4.82 5.73
CA ALA A 83 -0.30 -4.07 4.53
C ALA A 83 -0.15 -4.98 3.31
N LEU A 84 0.52 -6.13 3.47
CA LEU A 84 0.66 -7.14 2.43
C LEU A 84 -0.70 -7.69 2.02
N ASN A 85 -1.56 -8.06 2.96
CA ASN A 85 -2.93 -8.49 2.65
C ASN A 85 -3.67 -7.46 1.78
N CYS A 86 -3.58 -6.17 2.13
CA CYS A 86 -4.18 -5.10 1.32
C CYS A 86 -3.58 -5.01 -0.10
N PHE A 87 -2.25 -5.15 -0.25
CA PHE A 87 -1.60 -5.18 -1.56
C PHE A 87 -2.00 -6.43 -2.36
N MET A 88 -2.08 -7.59 -1.72
CA MET A 88 -2.41 -8.86 -2.36
C MET A 88 -3.87 -8.91 -2.81
N ASP A 89 -4.80 -8.38 -2.02
CA ASP A 89 -6.20 -8.23 -2.42
C ASP A 89 -6.33 -7.45 -3.73
N LYS A 90 -5.54 -6.38 -3.86
CA LYS A 90 -5.52 -5.53 -5.06
C LYS A 90 -4.83 -6.22 -6.23
N LEU A 91 -3.68 -6.83 -5.96
CA LEU A 91 -2.88 -7.51 -6.95
C LEU A 91 -3.64 -8.72 -7.55
N ASN A 92 -4.42 -9.44 -6.76
CA ASN A 92 -5.18 -10.62 -7.22
C ASN A 92 -6.55 -10.28 -7.83
N ASP A 93 -7.11 -9.09 -7.59
CA ASP A 93 -8.37 -8.68 -8.21
C ASP A 93 -8.19 -8.39 -9.71
N LYS A 94 -8.76 -9.28 -10.55
CA LYS A 94 -8.73 -9.16 -12.01
C LYS A 94 -9.50 -7.94 -12.53
N ASN A 95 -10.41 -7.37 -11.74
CA ASN A 95 -11.15 -6.16 -12.10
C ASN A 95 -10.43 -4.88 -11.65
N GLU A 96 -9.41 -5.00 -10.79
CA GLU A 96 -8.63 -3.85 -10.33
C GLU A 96 -7.78 -3.31 -11.48
N HIS A 97 -7.68 -1.98 -11.56
CA HIS A 97 -7.02 -1.33 -12.67
C HIS A 97 -5.53 -1.72 -12.70
N GLN A 98 -4.98 -2.09 -13.87
CA GLN A 98 -3.61 -2.61 -13.98
C GLN A 98 -2.56 -1.68 -13.36
N ASN A 99 -2.68 -0.36 -13.53
CA ASN A 99 -1.75 0.60 -12.94
C ASN A 99 -1.80 0.65 -11.40
N ILE A 100 -2.94 0.29 -10.78
CA ILE A 100 -3.05 0.18 -9.31
C ILE A 100 -2.32 -1.08 -8.86
N ARG A 101 -2.54 -2.20 -9.56
CA ARG A 101 -1.86 -3.49 -9.31
C ARG A 101 -0.34 -3.34 -9.43
N ILE A 102 0.14 -2.71 -10.50
CA ILE A 102 1.58 -2.40 -10.73
C ILE A 102 2.17 -1.58 -9.59
N LYS A 103 1.47 -0.54 -9.12
CA LYS A 103 1.96 0.27 -7.98
C LYS A 103 2.08 -0.54 -6.69
N CYS A 104 1.19 -1.50 -6.45
CA CYS A 104 1.29 -2.38 -5.29
C CYS A 104 2.57 -3.22 -5.36
N ILE A 105 2.87 -3.80 -6.53
CA ILE A 105 4.12 -4.54 -6.80
C ILE A 105 5.35 -3.64 -6.58
N GLN A 106 5.37 -2.44 -7.17
CA GLN A 106 6.50 -1.52 -7.04
C GLN A 106 6.73 -1.02 -5.62
N ILE A 107 5.66 -0.83 -4.83
CA ILE A 107 5.80 -0.49 -3.42
C ILE A 107 6.36 -1.69 -2.65
N PHE A 108 5.84 -2.90 -2.91
CA PHE A 108 6.33 -4.13 -2.31
C PHE A 108 7.83 -4.35 -2.59
N GLU A 109 8.25 -4.28 -3.85
CA GLU A 109 9.65 -4.45 -4.27
C GLU A 109 10.58 -3.58 -3.40
N ARG A 110 10.18 -2.32 -3.16
CA ARG A 110 10.93 -1.34 -2.36
C ARG A 110 11.00 -1.65 -0.86
N VAL A 111 10.06 -2.43 -0.33
CA VAL A 111 9.95 -2.73 1.11
C VAL A 111 10.19 -4.20 1.43
N SER A 112 10.44 -5.03 0.40
CA SER A 112 10.66 -6.49 0.51
C SER A 112 11.76 -6.86 1.50
N ASN A 113 12.81 -6.04 1.62
CA ASN A 113 13.89 -6.23 2.58
C ASN A 113 13.47 -6.09 4.07
N LYS A 114 12.23 -5.68 4.34
CA LYS A 114 11.63 -5.64 5.68
C LYS A 114 10.76 -6.86 5.96
N CYS A 115 10.41 -7.63 4.94
CA CYS A 115 9.58 -8.80 5.08
C CYS A 115 10.37 -9.97 5.67
N ASN A 116 9.71 -10.80 6.47
CA ASN A 116 10.23 -12.10 6.87
C ASN A 116 10.05 -13.11 5.72
N GLU A 117 10.62 -14.30 5.86
CA GLU A 117 10.59 -15.36 4.84
C GLU A 117 9.15 -15.74 4.46
N GLN A 118 8.26 -15.94 5.45
CA GLN A 118 6.87 -16.29 5.19
C GLN A 118 6.14 -15.22 4.36
N GLN A 119 6.33 -13.94 4.70
CA GLN A 119 5.75 -12.82 3.98
C GLN A 119 6.26 -12.73 2.55
N LEU A 120 7.55 -12.99 2.33
CA LEU A 120 8.14 -13.04 1.00
C LEU A 120 7.57 -14.21 0.19
N ASP A 121 7.42 -15.38 0.79
CA ASP A 121 6.86 -16.58 0.14
C ASP A 121 5.41 -16.35 -0.30
N GLU A 122 4.59 -15.69 0.52
CA GLU A 122 3.20 -15.36 0.17
C GLU A 122 3.14 -14.47 -1.08
N VAL A 123 3.97 -13.43 -1.15
CA VAL A 123 4.02 -12.52 -2.30
C VAL A 123 4.63 -13.19 -3.52
N PHE A 124 5.66 -14.01 -3.35
CA PHE A 124 6.29 -14.78 -4.42
C PHE A 124 5.29 -15.73 -5.08
N ASN A 125 4.55 -16.51 -4.28
CA ASN A 125 3.57 -17.47 -4.79
C ASN A 125 2.48 -16.78 -5.62
N SER A 126 1.93 -15.68 -5.10
CA SER A 126 0.91 -14.93 -5.84
C SER A 126 1.47 -14.24 -7.08
N SER A 127 2.73 -13.78 -7.04
CA SER A 127 3.41 -13.21 -8.22
C SER A 127 3.61 -14.28 -9.30
N MET A 128 3.98 -15.51 -8.91
CA MET A 128 4.12 -16.65 -9.80
C MET A 128 2.79 -17.06 -10.44
N ASP A 129 1.71 -17.10 -9.65
CA ASP A 129 0.36 -17.39 -10.15
C ASP A 129 -0.07 -16.37 -11.21
N ILE A 130 0.16 -15.08 -10.96
CA ILE A 130 -0.17 -14.01 -11.92
C ILE A 130 0.71 -14.08 -13.16
N PHE A 131 2.02 -14.31 -13.00
CA PHE A 131 2.97 -14.39 -14.09
C PHE A 131 2.61 -15.51 -15.09
N THR A 132 2.20 -16.68 -14.55
CA THR A 132 1.88 -17.87 -15.33
C THR A 132 0.46 -17.85 -15.94
N ASP A 133 -0.50 -17.14 -15.34
CA ASP A 133 -1.85 -16.98 -15.91
C ASP A 133 -1.89 -15.92 -17.02
N GLY A 134 -1.97 -16.41 -18.27
CA GLY A 134 -2.05 -15.59 -19.49
C GLY A 134 -3.29 -14.69 -19.60
N ASN A 135 -4.28 -14.84 -18.71
CA ASN A 135 -5.45 -13.97 -18.66
C ASN A 135 -5.19 -12.63 -17.96
N HIS A 136 -4.07 -12.49 -17.24
CA HIS A 136 -3.70 -11.21 -16.65
C HIS A 136 -3.11 -10.23 -17.66
N ASN A 137 -3.26 -8.95 -17.38
CA ASN A 137 -2.65 -7.88 -18.16
C ASN A 137 -1.13 -8.07 -18.28
N VAL A 138 -0.59 -7.91 -19.49
CA VAL A 138 0.83 -8.15 -19.80
C VAL A 138 1.79 -7.34 -18.93
N HIS A 139 1.47 -6.09 -18.61
CA HIS A 139 2.35 -5.25 -17.79
C HIS A 139 2.35 -5.68 -16.32
N VAL A 140 1.20 -6.12 -15.79
CA VAL A 140 1.15 -6.68 -14.43
C VAL A 140 1.98 -7.96 -14.36
N ARG A 141 1.89 -8.83 -15.38
CA ARG A 141 2.69 -10.05 -15.47
C ARG A 141 4.19 -9.75 -15.54
N MET A 142 4.59 -8.73 -16.30
CA MET A 142 5.98 -8.29 -16.37
C MET A 142 6.50 -7.82 -15.01
N GLU A 143 5.74 -7.00 -14.29
CA GLU A 143 6.15 -6.50 -12.97
C GLU A 143 6.18 -7.63 -11.93
N CYS A 144 5.24 -8.59 -11.98
CA CYS A 144 5.33 -9.79 -11.13
C CYS A 144 6.60 -10.61 -11.41
N ALA A 145 7.08 -10.64 -12.66
CA ALA A 145 8.30 -11.36 -13.01
C ALA A 145 9.56 -10.72 -12.42
N GLU A 146 9.53 -9.43 -12.07
CA GLU A 146 10.64 -8.76 -11.38
C GLU A 146 10.76 -9.18 -9.90
N LEU A 147 9.73 -9.83 -9.35
CA LEU A 147 9.70 -10.36 -7.99
C LEU A 147 10.10 -11.86 -7.90
N LEU A 148 10.38 -12.53 -9.03
CA LEU A 148 10.70 -13.96 -9.13
C LEU A 148 12.19 -14.22 -9.34
#